data_AF-A0A1Y1J456-F1
#
_entry.id   AF-A0A1Y1J456-F1
#
_cell.length_a   1.000
_cell.length_b   1.000
_cell.length_c   1.000
_cell.angle_alpha   90.00
_cell.angle_beta   90.00
_cell.angle_gamma   90.00
#
_symmetry.space_group_name_H-M   'P 1'
#
loop_
_entity.id
_entity.type
_entity.pdbx_description
1 polymer ?
#
loop_
_entity_poly.entity_id
_entity_poly.type
_entity_poly.pdbx_seq_one_letter_code
_entity_poly.pdbx_strand_id
1 'polypeptide(L)'
;MASITKRSYSSWQVSAKDSTLKIKKTFLSKSAALGFAEQLEADGIAVAKLAKTETMAWQARVRKKGFPELVETFQTKSEAEAWSVSREAEMHQRKFVDYREAERNTLADLMRKYASKVLKGKKADHPDLVRIHKICRHPITQIPMHMLQPSDVAAYRDQRLEGGFVEPVDTRKLSLALRTWSPIKGATVKKEMELISRIISIAMREWNIHLPFNPASGKHCTRPEAQYGDERNRRLEDRAPEILEQVQAGNVQRSRRKVKDVEYVLDPEISALLQAAGGEQINLLRACRYPEWFRPLRKEVTAASLRSRNLSKAKPKIKARERKGLRLWAIVSFAIETGLRRGEMLALQWQHLHHTKDGAYLLLPAAITKTQTERVVPLSLRAERILKTQPKASELIFNSNYEAVKTAYRRAKEKVQIQDLRMHDLRHEATSRLYERTDLRESEIGAITGHEDDRSRRRYTNIRAAHQVKRFHESRK
;
A
#
# COMPACT_ATOMS: atom_id res chain seq x y z
N MET A 1 -33.05 33.08 -25.05
CA MET A 1 -34.51 33.24 -25.17
C MET A 1 -35.13 32.02 -24.52
N ALA A 2 -35.74 32.22 -23.36
CA ALA A 2 -36.63 31.26 -22.76
C ALA A 2 -37.92 31.16 -23.59
N SER A 3 -38.38 29.94 -23.87
CA SER A 3 -39.70 29.68 -24.43
C SER A 3 -40.53 28.88 -23.43
N ILE A 4 -41.79 29.28 -23.30
CA ILE A 4 -42.73 28.66 -22.37
C ILE A 4 -43.91 28.16 -23.20
N THR A 5 -44.13 26.85 -23.17
CA THR A 5 -45.19 26.22 -23.99
C THR A 5 -46.08 25.37 -23.10
N LYS A 6 -47.39 25.47 -23.29
CA LYS A 6 -48.37 24.60 -22.65
C LYS A 6 -48.45 23.31 -23.46
N ARG A 7 -48.17 22.16 -22.84
CA ARG A 7 -48.21 20.85 -23.50
C ARG A 7 -49.10 19.91 -22.70
N SER A 8 -49.82 19.02 -23.39
CA SER A 8 -50.49 17.90 -22.73
C SER A 8 -49.46 16.84 -22.41
N TYR A 9 -49.49 16.36 -21.17
CA TYR A 9 -48.67 15.24 -20.72
C TYR A 9 -49.56 14.13 -20.21
N SER A 10 -49.16 12.88 -20.48
CA SER A 10 -49.78 11.72 -19.85
C SER A 10 -49.48 11.75 -18.36
N SER A 11 -50.53 11.87 -17.56
CA SER A 11 -50.50 11.95 -16.11
C SER A 11 -51.34 10.83 -15.50
N TRP A 12 -51.22 10.69 -14.18
CA TRP A 12 -51.93 9.68 -13.40
C TRP A 12 -52.70 10.37 -12.30
N GLN A 13 -54.02 10.16 -12.27
CA GLN A 13 -54.89 10.70 -11.23
C GLN A 13 -55.20 9.62 -10.21
N VAL A 14 -54.94 9.92 -8.94
CA VAL A 14 -55.39 9.14 -7.79
C VAL A 14 -56.65 9.79 -7.26
N SER A 15 -57.71 9.00 -7.12
CA SER A 15 -58.97 9.43 -6.49
C SER A 15 -59.30 8.50 -5.33
N ALA A 16 -59.57 9.10 -4.17
CA ALA A 16 -60.02 8.41 -2.96
C ALA A 16 -61.26 9.10 -2.41
N LYS A 17 -62.20 8.31 -1.90
CA LYS A 17 -63.50 8.81 -1.43
C LYS A 17 -63.85 8.07 -0.14
N ASP A 18 -63.93 8.83 0.95
CA ASP A 18 -64.46 8.39 2.22
C ASP A 18 -65.75 9.18 2.54
N SER A 19 -66.48 8.75 3.56
CA SER A 19 -67.75 9.31 4.05
C SER A 19 -67.71 10.84 4.27
N THR A 20 -66.54 11.42 4.52
CA THR A 20 -66.33 12.86 4.75
C THR A 20 -65.31 13.53 3.84
N LEU A 21 -64.46 12.79 3.11
CA LEU A 21 -63.33 13.31 2.35
C LEU A 21 -63.32 12.86 0.89
N LYS A 22 -63.25 13.83 -0.03
CA LYS A 22 -63.02 13.60 -1.48
C LYS A 22 -61.62 14.08 -1.84
N ILE A 23 -60.72 13.15 -2.11
CA ILE A 23 -59.35 13.46 -2.53
C ILE A 23 -59.20 13.15 -4.01
N LYS A 24 -58.80 14.15 -4.79
CA LYS A 24 -58.39 14.00 -6.20
C LYS A 24 -57.05 14.67 -6.38
N LYS A 25 -56.02 13.90 -6.75
CA LYS A 25 -54.67 14.44 -6.98
C LYS A 25 -54.08 13.83 -8.25
N THR A 26 -53.47 14.68 -9.07
CA THR A 26 -52.85 14.31 -10.34
C THR A 26 -51.33 14.35 -10.21
N PHE A 27 -50.66 13.38 -10.84
CA PHE A 27 -49.22 13.18 -10.80
C PHE A 27 -48.67 13.03 -12.21
N LEU A 28 -47.51 13.63 -12.47
CA LEU A 28 -46.82 13.54 -13.77
C LEU A 28 -46.12 12.18 -13.98
N SER A 29 -45.85 11.43 -12.90
CA SER A 29 -45.22 10.10 -12.93
C SER A 29 -46.14 9.03 -12.33
N LYS A 30 -46.14 7.83 -12.93
CA LYS A 30 -46.86 6.67 -12.41
C LYS A 30 -46.33 6.24 -11.03
N SER A 31 -45.02 6.32 -10.80
CA SER A 31 -44.40 5.92 -9.54
C SER A 31 -44.82 6.83 -8.38
N ALA A 32 -44.89 8.14 -8.62
CA ALA A 32 -45.36 9.10 -7.63
C ALA A 32 -46.85 8.92 -7.31
N ALA A 33 -47.66 8.58 -8.32
CA ALA A 33 -49.09 8.29 -8.13
C ALA A 33 -49.31 7.02 -7.30
N LEU A 34 -48.51 5.97 -7.55
CA LEU A 34 -48.55 4.72 -6.79
C LEU A 34 -48.12 4.94 -5.33
N GLY A 35 -46.99 5.61 -5.09
CA GLY A 35 -46.54 5.89 -3.73
C GLY A 35 -47.54 6.73 -2.92
N PHE A 36 -48.23 7.68 -3.56
CA PHE A 36 -49.30 8.44 -2.90
C PHE A 36 -50.55 7.60 -2.63
N ALA A 37 -50.87 6.64 -3.50
CA ALA A 37 -51.97 5.70 -3.27
C ALA A 37 -51.66 4.77 -2.08
N GLU A 38 -50.44 4.21 -2.02
CA GLU A 38 -49.97 3.40 -0.88
C GLU A 38 -50.02 4.19 0.44
N GLN A 39 -49.66 5.47 0.40
CA GLN A 39 -49.71 6.34 1.58
C GLN A 39 -51.16 6.57 2.06
N LEU A 40 -52.11 6.78 1.14
CA LEU A 40 -53.53 6.90 1.49
C LEU A 40 -54.11 5.60 2.05
N GLU A 41 -53.68 4.44 1.54
CA GLU A 41 -54.06 3.13 2.09
C GLU A 41 -53.50 2.93 3.51
N ALA A 42 -52.25 3.34 3.76
CA ALA A 42 -51.64 3.31 5.09
C ALA A 42 -52.37 4.22 6.10
N ASP A 43 -52.92 5.35 5.63
CA ASP A 43 -53.74 6.27 6.43
C ASP A 43 -55.19 5.78 6.62
N GLY A 44 -55.54 4.57 6.14
CA GLY A 44 -56.86 3.97 6.29
C GLY A 44 -57.92 4.51 5.34
N ILE A 45 -57.54 5.29 4.31
CA ILE A 45 -58.44 5.88 3.34
C ILE A 45 -58.54 4.95 2.11
N ALA A 46 -59.74 4.44 1.83
CA ALA A 46 -59.96 3.56 0.68
C ALA A 46 -59.69 4.28 -0.66
N VAL A 47 -58.65 3.84 -1.37
CA VAL A 47 -58.28 4.36 -2.69
C VAL A 47 -59.21 3.78 -3.75
N ALA A 48 -59.92 4.64 -4.47
CA ALA A 48 -61.02 4.22 -5.35
C ALA A 48 -60.59 3.96 -6.80
N LYS A 49 -59.61 4.70 -7.34
CA LYS A 49 -59.18 4.52 -8.74
C LYS A 49 -57.88 5.25 -9.08
N LEU A 50 -56.94 4.53 -9.73
CA LEU A 50 -55.81 5.10 -10.46
C LEU A 50 -56.19 5.18 -11.96
N ALA A 51 -56.31 6.37 -12.52
CA ALA A 51 -56.65 6.57 -13.93
C ALA A 51 -55.54 7.32 -14.69
N LYS A 52 -55.31 6.94 -15.95
CA LYS A 52 -54.43 7.70 -16.85
C LYS A 52 -55.24 8.87 -17.41
N THR A 53 -54.75 10.09 -17.20
CA THR A 53 -55.42 11.34 -17.58
C THR A 53 -54.45 12.25 -18.33
N GLU A 54 -54.93 13.14 -19.18
CA GLU A 54 -54.09 14.17 -19.80
C GLU A 54 -54.13 15.44 -18.95
N THR A 55 -52.99 15.83 -18.38
CA THR A 55 -52.86 17.12 -17.69
C THR A 55 -52.10 18.10 -18.56
N MET A 56 -52.59 19.33 -18.61
CA MET A 56 -51.88 20.44 -19.23
C MET A 56 -50.81 20.94 -18.25
N ALA A 57 -49.53 20.84 -18.62
CA ALA A 57 -48.42 21.40 -17.85
C ALA A 57 -47.66 22.44 -18.69
N TRP A 58 -47.00 23.37 -18.00
CA TRP A 58 -46.20 24.42 -18.62
C TRP A 58 -44.74 23.97 -18.70
N GLN A 59 -44.22 23.81 -19.91
CA GLN A 59 -42.81 23.50 -20.14
C GLN A 59 -42.03 24.79 -20.39
N ALA A 60 -41.05 25.08 -19.54
CA ALA A 60 -40.08 26.14 -19.75
C ALA A 60 -38.81 25.56 -20.38
N ARG A 61 -38.28 26.26 -21.38
CA ARG A 61 -37.07 25.89 -22.11
C ARG A 61 -36.16 27.09 -22.22
N VAL A 62 -34.98 27.05 -21.60
CA VAL A 62 -34.00 28.13 -21.64
C VAL A 62 -32.89 27.78 -22.63
N ARG A 63 -32.76 28.58 -23.70
CA ARG A 63 -31.68 28.47 -24.69
C ARG A 63 -30.84 29.75 -24.70
N LYS A 64 -29.55 29.62 -24.40
CA LYS A 64 -28.57 30.71 -24.43
C LYS A 64 -27.28 30.23 -25.07
N LYS A 65 -26.71 31.03 -25.98
CA LYS A 65 -25.46 30.69 -26.69
C LYS A 65 -24.33 30.48 -25.66
N GLY A 66 -23.66 29.32 -25.75
CA GLY A 66 -22.57 28.94 -24.82
C GLY A 66 -23.02 28.23 -23.55
N PHE A 67 -24.33 28.04 -23.33
CA PHE A 67 -24.88 27.28 -22.21
C PHE A 67 -25.69 26.09 -22.72
N PRO A 68 -25.80 25.01 -21.93
CA PRO A 68 -26.66 23.90 -22.30
C PRO A 68 -28.14 24.31 -22.33
N GLU A 69 -28.91 23.63 -23.18
CA GLU A 69 -30.37 23.77 -23.17
C GLU A 69 -30.93 23.15 -21.87
N LEU A 70 -31.68 23.96 -21.13
CA LEU A 70 -32.40 23.52 -19.93
C LEU A 70 -33.88 23.43 -20.26
N VAL A 71 -34.50 22.34 -19.80
CA VAL A 71 -35.94 22.09 -19.99
C VAL A 71 -36.50 21.57 -18.68
N GLU A 72 -37.52 22.22 -18.16
CA GLU A 72 -38.24 21.79 -16.96
C GLU A 72 -39.76 22.02 -17.14
N THR A 73 -40.57 21.24 -16.41
CA THR A 73 -42.04 21.25 -16.52
C THR A 73 -42.67 21.64 -15.19
N PHE A 74 -43.61 22.58 -15.23
CA PHE A 74 -44.27 23.20 -14.08
C PHE A 74 -45.80 23.10 -14.18
N GLN A 75 -46.48 23.22 -13.04
CA GLN A 75 -47.95 23.19 -13.00
C GLN A 75 -48.55 24.53 -13.41
N THR A 76 -47.91 25.65 -13.04
CA THR A 76 -48.40 27.00 -13.38
C THR A 76 -47.47 27.72 -14.37
N LYS A 77 -48.05 28.66 -15.13
CA LYS A 77 -47.27 29.51 -16.05
C LYS A 77 -46.29 30.41 -15.29
N SER A 78 -46.73 30.95 -14.16
CA SER A 78 -45.95 31.88 -13.34
C SER A 78 -44.70 31.21 -12.76
N GLU A 79 -44.79 29.95 -12.29
CA GLU A 79 -43.61 29.18 -11.85
C GLU A 79 -42.64 28.93 -13.02
N ALA A 80 -43.15 28.57 -14.19
CA ALA A 80 -42.34 28.35 -15.39
C ALA A 80 -41.60 29.63 -15.82
N GLU A 81 -42.27 30.78 -15.75
CA GLU A 81 -41.69 32.10 -16.01
C GLU A 81 -40.63 32.45 -14.97
N ALA A 82 -40.95 32.36 -13.68
CA ALA A 82 -40.03 32.68 -12.58
C ALA A 82 -38.77 31.80 -12.63
N TRP A 83 -38.91 30.50 -12.88
CA TRP A 83 -37.78 29.59 -13.06
C TRP A 83 -36.93 29.98 -14.27
N SER A 84 -37.56 30.28 -15.41
CA SER A 84 -36.81 30.66 -16.62
C SER A 84 -36.01 31.94 -16.43
N VAL A 85 -36.60 32.94 -15.78
CA VAL A 85 -35.96 34.23 -15.45
C VAL A 85 -34.82 34.02 -14.46
N SER A 86 -35.03 33.21 -13.42
CA SER A 86 -34.00 32.87 -12.43
C SER A 86 -32.80 32.19 -13.08
N ARG A 87 -33.01 31.19 -13.95
CA ARG A 87 -31.93 30.51 -14.68
C ARG A 87 -31.23 31.43 -15.69
N GLU A 88 -31.96 32.26 -16.41
CA GLU A 88 -31.35 33.26 -17.30
C GLU A 88 -30.50 34.27 -16.51
N ALA A 89 -30.97 34.70 -15.33
CA ALA A 89 -30.23 35.58 -14.43
C ALA A 89 -28.95 34.91 -13.88
N GLU A 90 -29.00 33.65 -13.45
CA GLU A 90 -27.82 32.87 -13.04
C GLU A 90 -26.80 32.76 -14.18
N MET A 91 -27.25 32.50 -15.41
CA MET A 91 -26.39 32.46 -16.59
C MET A 91 -25.80 33.85 -16.92
N HIS A 92 -26.57 34.93 -16.74
CA HIS A 92 -26.07 36.31 -16.92
C HIS A 92 -25.02 36.68 -15.87
N GLN A 93 -25.24 36.31 -14.62
CA GLN A 93 -24.30 36.55 -13.51
C GLN A 93 -23.09 35.61 -13.53
N ARG A 94 -22.99 34.69 -14.51
CA ARG A 94 -21.98 33.63 -14.58
C ARG A 94 -21.93 32.74 -13.32
N LYS A 95 -23.05 32.62 -12.60
CA LYS A 95 -23.22 31.76 -11.43
C LYS A 95 -23.78 30.38 -11.78
N PHE A 96 -24.22 30.19 -13.02
CA PHE A 96 -24.76 28.92 -13.47
C PHE A 96 -23.69 27.81 -13.44
N VAL A 97 -24.02 26.71 -12.75
CA VAL A 97 -23.19 25.50 -12.64
C VAL A 97 -24.02 24.31 -13.11
N ASP A 98 -23.47 23.50 -14.01
CA ASP A 98 -24.15 22.34 -14.58
C ASP A 98 -23.85 21.06 -13.78
N TYR A 99 -24.81 20.58 -13.00
CA TYR A 99 -24.64 19.38 -12.17
C TYR A 99 -24.98 18.07 -12.88
N ARG A 100 -25.48 18.10 -14.13
CA ARG A 100 -25.96 16.89 -14.83
C ARG A 100 -24.88 15.83 -15.01
N GLU A 101 -23.63 16.25 -15.21
CA GLU A 101 -22.51 15.31 -15.26
C GLU A 101 -22.24 14.64 -13.89
N ALA A 102 -22.48 15.33 -12.78
CA ALA A 102 -22.39 14.75 -11.43
C ALA A 102 -23.58 13.83 -11.08
N GLU A 103 -24.73 14.04 -11.71
CA GLU A 103 -25.89 13.13 -11.60
C GLU A 103 -25.67 11.84 -12.39
N ARG A 104 -25.13 11.95 -13.60
CA ARG A 104 -24.92 10.83 -14.52
C ARG A 104 -23.78 9.91 -14.10
N ASN A 105 -22.70 10.48 -13.57
CA ASN A 105 -21.50 9.71 -13.24
C ASN A 105 -21.53 9.26 -11.78
N THR A 106 -21.20 7.99 -11.56
CA THR A 106 -20.94 7.44 -10.22
C THR A 106 -19.47 7.55 -9.86
N LEU A 107 -19.13 7.35 -8.57
CA LEU A 107 -17.74 7.26 -8.15
C LEU A 107 -16.99 6.12 -8.87
N ALA A 108 -17.65 5.00 -9.17
CA ALA A 108 -17.09 3.89 -9.93
C ALA A 108 -16.71 4.32 -11.36
N ASP A 109 -17.53 5.14 -12.01
CA ASP A 109 -17.24 5.66 -13.35
C ASP A 109 -16.01 6.57 -13.34
N LEU A 110 -15.91 7.45 -12.34
CA LEU A 110 -14.73 8.30 -12.16
C LEU A 110 -13.47 7.47 -11.92
N MET A 111 -13.54 6.41 -11.11
CA MET A 111 -12.41 5.51 -10.87
C MET A 111 -11.99 4.74 -12.11
N ARG A 112 -12.95 4.22 -12.90
CA ARG A 112 -12.68 3.56 -14.18
C ARG A 112 -12.04 4.52 -15.19
N LYS A 113 -12.54 5.75 -15.26
CA LYS A 113 -11.99 6.82 -16.11
C LYS A 113 -10.58 7.23 -15.68
N TYR A 114 -10.31 7.30 -14.37
CA TYR A 114 -8.96 7.54 -13.86
C TYR A 114 -8.00 6.41 -14.26
N ALA A 115 -8.43 5.16 -14.12
CA ALA A 115 -7.62 4.00 -14.49
C ALA A 115 -7.29 3.97 -16.00
N SER A 116 -8.26 4.30 -16.87
CA SER A 116 -8.06 4.27 -18.32
C SER A 116 -7.29 5.47 -18.87
N LYS A 117 -7.45 6.67 -18.28
CA LYS A 117 -6.80 7.90 -18.75
C LYS A 117 -5.47 8.19 -18.06
N VAL A 118 -5.45 8.16 -16.73
CA VAL A 118 -4.28 8.60 -15.93
C VAL A 118 -3.29 7.46 -15.72
N LEU A 119 -3.78 6.23 -15.53
CA LEU A 119 -2.94 5.05 -15.31
C LEU A 119 -2.67 4.25 -16.59
N LYS A 120 -2.92 4.83 -17.77
CA LYS A 120 -2.65 4.19 -19.06
C LYS A 120 -1.16 3.82 -19.18
N GLY A 121 -0.89 2.59 -19.60
CA GLY A 121 0.48 2.08 -19.77
C GLY A 121 1.20 1.71 -18.47
N LYS A 122 0.57 1.84 -17.29
CA LYS A 122 1.11 1.31 -16.03
C LYS A 122 0.87 -0.20 -15.95
N LYS A 123 1.79 -0.92 -15.29
CA LYS A 123 1.68 -2.36 -15.05
C LYS A 123 0.44 -2.70 -14.21
N ALA A 124 -0.11 -3.89 -14.39
CA ALA A 124 -1.32 -4.34 -13.70
C ALA A 124 -1.17 -4.41 -12.16
N ASP A 125 0.06 -4.57 -11.67
CA ASP A 125 0.41 -4.56 -10.24
C ASP A 125 0.58 -3.14 -9.66
N HIS A 126 0.30 -2.09 -10.44
CA HIS A 126 0.39 -0.71 -9.97
C HIS A 126 -0.51 -0.49 -8.75
N PRO A 127 0.01 0.08 -7.63
CA PRO A 127 -0.73 0.18 -6.38
C PRO A 127 -2.10 0.86 -6.50
N ASP A 128 -2.21 1.90 -7.33
CA ASP A 128 -3.48 2.61 -7.52
C ASP A 128 -4.49 1.80 -8.36
N LEU A 129 -4.04 1.00 -9.34
CA LEU A 129 -4.94 0.11 -10.10
C LEU A 129 -5.49 -0.98 -9.19
N VAL A 130 -4.62 -1.58 -8.36
CA VAL A 130 -5.02 -2.60 -7.38
C VAL A 130 -6.03 -2.03 -6.37
N ARG A 131 -5.81 -0.80 -5.88
CA ARG A 131 -6.76 -0.13 -4.99
C ARG A 131 -8.09 0.17 -5.69
N ILE A 132 -8.07 0.76 -6.88
CA ILE A 132 -9.28 1.05 -7.65
C ILE A 132 -10.10 -0.22 -7.85
N HIS A 133 -9.46 -1.30 -8.31
CA HIS A 133 -10.15 -2.57 -8.54
C HIS A 133 -10.81 -3.12 -7.27
N LYS A 134 -10.18 -2.93 -6.10
CA LYS A 134 -10.75 -3.34 -4.81
C LYS A 134 -11.89 -2.43 -4.37
N ILE A 135 -11.69 -1.11 -4.43
CA ILE A 135 -12.69 -0.12 -3.98
C ILE A 135 -13.95 -0.19 -4.85
N CYS A 136 -13.84 -0.43 -6.16
CA CYS A 136 -14.97 -0.61 -7.07
C CYS A 136 -15.91 -1.79 -6.74
N ARG A 137 -15.51 -2.68 -5.82
CA ARG A 137 -16.39 -3.75 -5.31
C ARG A 137 -17.30 -3.28 -4.18
N HIS A 138 -17.05 -2.10 -3.63
CA HIS A 138 -17.77 -1.55 -2.50
C HIS A 138 -18.97 -0.69 -2.96
N PRO A 139 -20.13 -0.76 -2.26
CA PRO A 139 -21.34 0.00 -2.60
C PRO A 139 -21.15 1.52 -2.68
N ILE A 140 -20.22 2.10 -1.91
CA ILE A 140 -19.87 3.54 -2.00
C ILE A 140 -19.56 3.97 -3.43
N THR A 141 -19.06 3.06 -4.27
CA THR A 141 -18.70 3.40 -5.65
C THR A 141 -19.91 3.52 -6.58
N GLN A 142 -21.06 2.99 -6.18
CA GLN A 142 -22.31 3.09 -6.94
C GLN A 142 -23.09 4.38 -6.63
N ILE A 143 -22.66 5.16 -5.62
CA ILE A 143 -23.30 6.42 -5.27
C ILE A 143 -23.02 7.43 -6.41
N PRO A 144 -24.08 8.06 -6.98
CA PRO A 144 -23.93 9.16 -7.92
C PRO A 144 -23.15 10.32 -7.30
N MET A 145 -22.32 11.02 -8.07
CA MET A 145 -21.41 12.02 -7.50
C MET A 145 -22.13 13.17 -6.78
N HIS A 146 -23.31 13.59 -7.25
CA HIS A 146 -24.11 14.62 -6.58
C HIS A 146 -24.66 14.20 -5.20
N MET A 147 -24.81 12.89 -4.95
CA MET A 147 -25.33 12.35 -3.69
C MET A 147 -24.23 11.99 -2.70
N LEU A 148 -22.98 11.84 -3.15
CA LEU A 148 -21.87 11.40 -2.31
C LEU A 148 -21.55 12.41 -1.21
N GLN A 149 -21.77 12.02 0.05
CA GLN A 149 -21.52 12.85 1.23
C GLN A 149 -20.21 12.47 1.94
N PRO A 150 -19.64 13.39 2.77
CA PRO A 150 -18.51 13.05 3.64
C PRO A 150 -18.82 11.91 4.61
N SER A 151 -20.07 11.76 5.04
CA SER A 151 -20.54 10.67 5.91
C SER A 151 -20.35 9.30 5.26
N ASP A 152 -20.60 9.18 3.95
CA ASP A 152 -20.43 7.91 3.22
C ASP A 152 -18.96 7.50 3.18
N VAL A 153 -18.07 8.48 2.98
CA VAL A 153 -16.62 8.27 2.98
C VAL A 153 -16.11 7.90 4.38
N ALA A 154 -16.68 8.49 5.43
CA ALA A 154 -16.38 8.15 6.82
C ALA A 154 -16.86 6.73 7.16
N ALA A 155 -18.09 6.36 6.79
CA ALA A 155 -18.61 5.01 6.98
C ALA A 155 -17.76 3.97 6.23
N TYR A 156 -17.31 4.29 5.01
CA TYR A 156 -16.33 3.47 4.31
C TYR A 156 -15.02 3.33 5.11
N ARG A 157 -14.43 4.43 5.59
CA ARG A 157 -13.20 4.38 6.40
C ARG A 157 -13.38 3.44 7.60
N ASP A 158 -14.44 3.59 8.36
CA ASP A 158 -14.68 2.85 9.60
C ASP A 158 -14.88 1.36 9.31
N GLN A 159 -15.66 1.03 8.28
CA GLN A 159 -15.82 -0.34 7.82
C GLN A 159 -14.51 -0.96 7.29
N ARG A 160 -13.60 -0.17 6.69
CA ARG A 160 -12.27 -0.69 6.30
C ARG A 160 -11.37 -0.96 7.51
N LEU A 161 -11.52 -0.18 8.57
CA LEU A 161 -10.76 -0.35 9.82
C LEU A 161 -11.28 -1.56 10.60
N GLU A 162 -12.60 -1.70 10.73
CA GLU A 162 -13.26 -2.80 11.45
C GLU A 162 -13.30 -4.11 10.64
N GLY A 163 -13.38 -4.03 9.31
CA GLY A 163 -13.61 -5.18 8.44
C GLY A 163 -15.09 -5.58 8.39
N GLY A 164 -15.37 -6.86 8.15
CA GLY A 164 -16.72 -7.43 8.20
C GLY A 164 -17.59 -7.21 6.96
N PHE A 165 -17.18 -6.36 6.01
CA PHE A 165 -17.89 -6.20 4.75
C PHE A 165 -17.86 -7.49 3.92
N VAL A 166 -19.03 -8.04 3.59
CA VAL A 166 -19.17 -9.20 2.72
C VAL A 166 -19.33 -8.72 1.28
N GLU A 167 -18.38 -9.07 0.40
CA GLU A 167 -18.49 -8.73 -1.02
C GLU A 167 -19.76 -9.34 -1.63
N PRO A 168 -20.57 -8.57 -2.40
CA PRO A 168 -21.68 -9.11 -3.18
C PRO A 168 -21.14 -10.14 -4.18
N VAL A 169 -21.59 -11.40 -4.06
CA VAL A 169 -21.16 -12.49 -4.95
C VAL A 169 -22.08 -12.51 -6.17
N ASP A 170 -21.49 -12.42 -7.37
CA ASP A 170 -22.21 -12.69 -8.62
C ASP A 170 -22.55 -14.19 -8.68
N THR A 171 -23.84 -14.51 -8.60
CA THR A 171 -24.38 -15.87 -8.44
C THR A 171 -23.96 -16.85 -9.54
N ARG A 172 -23.42 -16.36 -10.67
CA ARG A 172 -22.93 -17.17 -11.80
C ARG A 172 -21.50 -17.69 -11.65
N LYS A 173 -20.73 -17.16 -10.70
CA LYS A 173 -19.33 -17.58 -10.43
C LYS A 173 -19.23 -18.13 -9.02
N LEU A 174 -19.94 -19.24 -8.79
CA LEU A 174 -19.93 -19.96 -7.53
C LEU A 174 -18.62 -20.76 -7.40
N SER A 175 -17.51 -20.07 -7.11
CA SER A 175 -16.30 -20.73 -6.62
C SER A 175 -15.73 -19.98 -5.41
N LEU A 176 -15.99 -20.57 -4.25
CA LEU A 176 -15.29 -20.46 -2.97
C LEU A 176 -15.24 -19.11 -2.23
N ALA A 177 -15.80 -19.18 -1.01
CA ALA A 177 -15.72 -18.27 0.12
C ALA A 177 -16.36 -16.89 -0.08
N LEU A 178 -17.39 -16.60 0.73
CA LEU A 178 -17.81 -15.24 1.04
C LEU A 178 -16.56 -14.41 1.35
N ARG A 179 -16.21 -13.48 0.45
CA ARG A 179 -15.02 -12.64 0.58
C ARG A 179 -15.32 -11.53 1.58
N THR A 180 -15.31 -11.90 2.85
CA THR A 180 -15.42 -10.96 3.95
C THR A 180 -14.12 -10.18 4.07
N TRP A 181 -14.22 -8.86 4.07
CA TRP A 181 -13.08 -7.98 4.23
C TRP A 181 -12.53 -8.10 5.65
N SER A 182 -11.26 -8.47 5.78
CA SER A 182 -10.56 -8.42 7.06
C SER A 182 -10.28 -6.96 7.47
N PRO A 183 -10.17 -6.67 8.78
CA PRO A 183 -9.69 -5.39 9.31
C PRO A 183 -8.34 -4.99 8.71
N ILE A 184 -8.13 -3.70 8.45
CA ILE A 184 -6.89 -3.19 7.83
C ILE A 184 -6.32 -2.00 8.60
N LYS A 185 -4.99 -1.92 8.65
CA LYS A 185 -4.25 -0.81 9.27
C LYS A 185 -4.60 0.56 8.68
N GLY A 186 -4.66 1.58 9.55
CA GLY A 186 -5.00 2.96 9.21
C GLY A 186 -4.17 3.55 8.06
N ALA A 187 -2.87 3.25 7.98
CA ALA A 187 -2.01 3.71 6.90
C ALA A 187 -2.43 3.24 5.48
N THR A 188 -3.12 2.09 5.38
CA THR A 188 -3.64 1.60 4.09
C THR A 188 -4.97 2.26 3.74
N VAL A 189 -5.87 2.38 4.72
CA VAL A 189 -7.15 3.09 4.58
C VAL A 189 -6.92 4.55 4.18
N LYS A 190 -5.94 5.21 4.81
CA LYS A 190 -5.50 6.57 4.45
C LYS A 190 -5.16 6.69 2.96
N LYS A 191 -4.42 5.75 2.39
CA LYS A 191 -4.05 5.75 0.96
C LYS A 191 -5.25 5.51 0.03
N GLU A 192 -6.19 4.68 0.44
CA GLU A 192 -7.46 4.49 -0.30
C GLU A 192 -8.25 5.82 -0.31
N MET A 193 -8.39 6.48 0.83
CA MET A 193 -9.07 7.79 0.93
C MET A 193 -8.33 8.91 0.18
N GLU A 194 -7.00 8.91 0.18
CA GLU A 194 -6.18 9.86 -0.61
C GLU A 194 -6.42 9.66 -2.11
N LEU A 195 -6.55 8.41 -2.56
CA LEU A 195 -6.85 8.08 -3.95
C LEU A 195 -8.26 8.54 -4.34
N ILE A 196 -9.28 8.24 -3.52
CA ILE A 196 -10.66 8.72 -3.74
C ILE A 196 -10.67 10.24 -3.87
N SER A 197 -10.06 10.94 -2.91
CA SER A 197 -9.97 12.40 -2.91
C SER A 197 -9.30 12.94 -4.17
N ARG A 198 -8.17 12.36 -4.57
CA ARG A 198 -7.44 12.76 -5.79
C ARG A 198 -8.28 12.59 -7.05
N ILE A 199 -8.98 11.47 -7.18
CA ILE A 199 -9.84 11.17 -8.34
C ILE A 199 -10.96 12.20 -8.43
N ILE A 200 -11.64 12.50 -7.31
CA ILE A 200 -12.70 13.52 -7.27
C ILE A 200 -12.13 14.90 -7.62
N SER A 201 -10.97 15.28 -7.09
CA SER A 201 -10.33 16.55 -7.41
C SER A 201 -9.97 16.68 -8.89
N ILE A 202 -9.48 15.62 -9.54
CA ILE A 202 -9.24 15.63 -10.99
C ILE A 202 -10.55 15.73 -11.76
N ALA A 203 -11.58 15.00 -11.32
CA ALA A 203 -12.90 15.04 -11.95
C ALA A 203 -13.52 16.44 -11.93
N MET A 204 -13.38 17.15 -10.81
CA MET A 204 -13.84 18.54 -10.65
C MET A 204 -13.09 19.53 -11.54
N ARG A 205 -11.78 19.32 -11.76
CA ARG A 205 -10.95 20.24 -12.56
C ARG A 205 -11.00 19.97 -14.06
N GLU A 206 -11.07 18.71 -14.46
CA GLU A 206 -10.76 18.29 -15.83
C GLU A 206 -11.92 17.55 -16.51
N TRP A 207 -12.87 17.00 -15.75
CA TRP A 207 -13.94 16.17 -16.30
C TRP A 207 -15.32 16.83 -16.20
N ASN A 208 -15.37 18.13 -15.89
CA ASN A 208 -16.60 18.91 -15.80
C ASN A 208 -17.59 18.35 -14.75
N ILE A 209 -17.09 17.68 -13.70
CA ILE A 209 -17.90 17.17 -12.60
C ILE A 209 -18.00 18.25 -11.54
N HIS A 210 -19.08 19.02 -11.59
CA HIS A 210 -19.26 20.10 -10.63
C HIS A 210 -19.81 19.58 -9.31
N LEU A 211 -19.11 19.89 -8.22
CA LEU A 211 -19.49 19.61 -6.84
C LEU A 211 -19.20 20.85 -5.99
N PRO A 212 -19.98 21.13 -4.93
CA PRO A 212 -19.72 22.29 -4.06
C PRO A 212 -18.35 22.19 -3.36
N PHE A 213 -17.95 20.98 -2.99
CA PHE A 213 -16.65 20.67 -2.41
C PHE A 213 -16.31 19.19 -2.64
N ASN A 214 -15.08 18.78 -2.34
CA ASN A 214 -14.68 17.37 -2.43
C ASN A 214 -15.02 16.63 -1.11
N PRO A 215 -16.00 15.71 -1.09
CA PRO A 215 -16.44 15.04 0.13
C PRO A 215 -15.37 14.13 0.75
N ALA A 216 -14.42 13.64 -0.05
CA ALA A 216 -13.33 12.79 0.42
C ALA A 216 -12.06 13.57 0.83
N SER A 217 -12.08 14.91 0.75
CA SER A 217 -10.91 15.71 1.13
C SER A 217 -10.61 15.60 2.63
N GLY A 218 -9.34 15.78 3.00
CA GLY A 218 -8.94 15.78 4.42
C GLY A 218 -9.59 16.89 5.27
N LYS A 219 -10.18 17.91 4.64
CA LYS A 219 -10.93 18.97 5.33
C LYS A 219 -12.34 18.53 5.75
N HIS A 220 -12.95 17.63 4.97
CA HIS A 220 -14.33 17.20 5.18
C HIS A 220 -14.43 15.77 5.73
N CYS A 221 -13.35 14.97 5.64
CA CYS A 221 -13.30 13.62 6.16
C CYS A 221 -11.95 13.34 6.83
N THR A 222 -11.97 13.12 8.15
CA THR A 222 -10.79 12.87 8.99
C THR A 222 -10.08 11.59 8.58
N ARG A 223 -8.75 11.67 8.44
CA ARG A 223 -7.91 10.53 8.06
C ARG A 223 -7.53 9.72 9.30
N PRO A 224 -7.36 8.40 9.19
CA PRO A 224 -6.86 7.58 10.28
C PRO A 224 -5.51 8.11 10.78
N GLU A 225 -5.35 8.16 12.10
CA GLU A 225 -4.10 8.54 12.74
C GLU A 225 -3.03 7.46 12.52
N ALA A 226 -1.76 7.87 12.60
CA ALA A 226 -0.65 6.94 12.57
C ALA A 226 -0.62 6.16 13.89
N GLN A 227 -0.61 4.84 13.82
CA GLN A 227 -0.51 3.99 15.01
C GLN A 227 0.96 3.72 15.36
N TYR A 228 1.23 3.42 16.63
CA TYR A 228 2.56 2.96 17.07
C TYR A 228 3.00 1.74 16.24
N GLY A 229 4.23 1.78 15.71
CA GLY A 229 4.76 0.76 14.77
C GLY A 229 4.50 1.01 13.27
N ASP A 230 3.78 2.08 12.90
CA ASP A 230 3.68 2.52 11.50
C ASP A 230 4.89 3.32 11.03
N GLU A 231 5.63 3.93 11.95
CA GLU A 231 6.76 4.84 11.65
C GLU A 231 7.98 4.13 11.04
N ARG A 232 8.03 2.79 11.08
CA ARG A 232 9.14 1.95 10.55
C ARG A 232 10.50 2.31 11.16
N ASN A 233 10.51 2.68 12.43
CA ASN A 233 11.70 3.14 13.15
C ASN A 233 12.43 2.02 13.91
N ARG A 234 12.04 0.75 13.72
CA ARG A 234 12.65 -0.39 14.42
C ARG A 234 14.09 -0.59 13.96
N ARG A 235 15.04 -0.50 14.91
CA ARG A 235 16.47 -0.82 14.75
C ARG A 235 16.73 -2.25 15.26
N LEU A 236 17.79 -2.90 14.76
CA LEU A 236 18.28 -4.12 15.40
C LEU A 236 18.95 -3.75 16.72
N GLU A 237 18.63 -4.44 17.81
CA GLU A 237 19.32 -4.22 19.09
C GLU A 237 20.67 -4.95 19.13
N ASP A 238 21.70 -4.23 19.60
CA ASP A 238 23.04 -4.80 19.82
C ASP A 238 23.12 -5.54 21.17
N ARG A 239 22.11 -5.39 22.03
CA ARG A 239 22.06 -5.99 23.37
C ARG A 239 21.47 -7.41 23.30
N ALA A 240 21.97 -8.31 24.13
CA ALA A 240 21.37 -9.62 24.31
C ALA A 240 19.94 -9.47 24.85
N PRO A 241 18.92 -10.11 24.25
CA PRO A 241 17.63 -10.20 24.90
C PRO A 241 17.78 -11.10 26.12
N GLU A 242 17.45 -10.58 27.31
CA GLU A 242 17.36 -11.31 28.58
C GLU A 242 16.42 -12.54 28.49
N ILE A 243 15.58 -12.60 27.46
CA ILE A 243 14.47 -13.55 27.31
C ILE A 243 14.92 -14.96 26.85
N LEU A 244 16.14 -15.15 26.34
CA LEU A 244 16.56 -16.45 25.78
C LEU A 244 17.17 -17.46 26.76
N GLU A 245 17.33 -17.10 28.04
CA GLU A 245 17.80 -18.04 29.06
C GLU A 245 16.80 -19.21 29.26
N GLN A 246 15.51 -18.99 28.98
CA GLN A 246 14.48 -20.01 29.15
C GLN A 246 14.35 -21.01 27.98
N VAL A 247 14.84 -20.68 26.77
CA VAL A 247 14.74 -21.60 25.61
C VAL A 247 15.87 -22.64 25.60
N GLN A 248 16.96 -22.40 26.34
CA GLN A 248 18.06 -23.37 26.48
C GLN A 248 17.79 -24.47 27.53
N ALA A 249 16.72 -24.35 28.34
CA ALA A 249 16.36 -25.34 29.36
C ALA A 249 15.51 -26.53 28.83
N GLY A 250 15.09 -26.51 27.57
CA GLY A 250 14.31 -27.59 26.94
C GLY A 250 15.17 -28.68 26.32
N ASN A 251 15.51 -29.69 27.11
CA ASN A 251 16.04 -31.01 26.75
C ASN A 251 16.16 -31.38 25.25
N VAL A 252 17.40 -31.47 24.77
CA VAL A 252 17.84 -32.58 23.90
C VAL A 252 19.22 -33.02 24.39
N GLN A 253 19.25 -34.02 25.28
CA GLN A 253 20.46 -34.79 25.57
C GLN A 253 20.89 -35.52 24.30
N ARG A 254 21.69 -34.86 23.47
CA ARG A 254 22.54 -35.54 22.48
C ARG A 254 23.93 -35.60 23.07
N SER A 255 24.34 -36.81 23.47
CA SER A 255 25.72 -37.17 23.79
C SER A 255 26.69 -36.51 22.81
N ARG A 256 27.37 -35.45 23.25
CA ARG A 256 28.49 -34.84 22.53
C ARG A 256 29.74 -35.60 22.96
N ARG A 257 30.31 -36.40 22.05
CA ARG A 257 31.72 -36.82 22.16
C ARG A 257 32.57 -35.56 22.35
N LYS A 258 33.36 -35.50 23.43
CA LYS A 258 34.34 -34.44 23.67
C LYS A 258 35.34 -34.42 22.51
N VAL A 259 35.22 -33.43 21.63
CA VAL A 259 36.25 -33.12 20.64
C VAL A 259 37.15 -32.08 21.31
N LYS A 260 38.45 -32.40 21.44
CA LYS A 260 39.47 -31.52 22.03
C LYS A 260 39.48 -30.15 21.33
N ASP A 261 39.64 -29.12 22.15
CA ASP A 261 39.60 -27.71 21.78
C ASP A 261 40.57 -27.39 20.64
N VAL A 262 40.08 -26.69 19.62
CA VAL A 262 40.86 -26.21 18.48
C VAL A 262 40.69 -24.70 18.41
N GLU A 263 41.77 -23.96 18.60
CA GLU A 263 41.77 -22.49 18.51
C GLU A 263 41.65 -22.00 17.06
N TYR A 264 40.89 -20.91 16.87
CA TYR A 264 40.59 -20.27 15.59
C TYR A 264 41.19 -18.86 15.55
N VAL A 265 41.79 -18.43 14.42
CA VAL A 265 42.15 -17.02 14.22
C VAL A 265 40.93 -16.25 13.78
N LEU A 266 40.74 -15.13 14.44
CA LEU A 266 39.50 -14.43 14.60
C LEU A 266 39.69 -13.05 13.92
N ASP A 267 38.94 -12.74 12.86
CA ASP A 267 38.90 -11.37 12.29
C ASP A 267 38.32 -10.47 13.40
N PRO A 268 39.01 -9.41 13.86
CA PRO A 268 38.67 -8.71 15.10
C PRO A 268 37.18 -8.31 15.20
N GLU A 269 36.57 -7.87 14.10
CA GLU A 269 35.16 -7.49 14.06
C GLU A 269 34.20 -8.69 14.11
N ILE A 270 34.55 -9.78 13.42
CA ILE A 270 33.76 -11.03 13.40
C ILE A 270 33.86 -11.74 14.76
N SER A 271 34.97 -11.55 15.44
CA SER A 271 35.30 -12.11 16.74
C SER A 271 34.57 -11.41 17.84
N ALA A 272 34.56 -10.07 17.79
CA ALA A 272 33.70 -9.25 18.62
C ALA A 272 32.22 -9.61 18.40
N LEU A 273 31.77 -9.84 17.16
CA LEU A 273 30.37 -10.19 16.86
C LEU A 273 29.99 -11.62 17.27
N LEU A 274 30.93 -12.58 17.28
CA LEU A 274 30.66 -13.97 17.68
C LEU A 274 30.87 -14.22 19.17
N GLN A 275 31.77 -13.49 19.81
CA GLN A 275 31.99 -13.47 21.26
C GLN A 275 31.02 -12.54 21.99
N ALA A 276 30.38 -11.59 21.28
CA ALA A 276 29.31 -10.79 21.83
C ALA A 276 28.19 -11.70 22.34
N ALA A 277 27.90 -11.58 23.63
CA ALA A 277 26.73 -12.20 24.24
C ALA A 277 25.48 -11.74 23.46
N GLY A 278 24.84 -12.69 22.78
CA GLY A 278 23.39 -12.73 22.58
C GLY A 278 22.67 -11.69 21.72
N GLY A 279 23.28 -10.78 20.96
CA GLY A 279 22.53 -9.74 20.23
C GLY A 279 21.44 -10.23 19.24
N GLU A 280 20.38 -9.42 19.04
CA GLU A 280 19.22 -9.73 18.17
C GLU A 280 19.66 -10.09 16.73
N GLN A 281 20.63 -9.35 16.18
CA GLN A 281 21.19 -9.62 14.85
C GLN A 281 21.78 -11.03 14.76
N ILE A 282 22.56 -11.46 15.76
CA ILE A 282 23.25 -12.75 15.77
C ILE A 282 22.22 -13.88 15.81
N ASN A 283 21.19 -13.74 16.65
CA ASN A 283 20.12 -14.72 16.77
C ASN A 283 19.32 -14.83 15.46
N LEU A 284 19.00 -13.70 14.82
CA LEU A 284 18.34 -13.69 13.52
C LEU A 284 19.19 -14.38 12.44
N LEU A 285 20.50 -14.12 12.39
CA LEU A 285 21.40 -14.77 11.43
C LEU A 285 21.49 -16.29 11.67
N ARG A 286 21.57 -16.73 12.94
CA ARG A 286 21.51 -18.15 13.32
C ARG A 286 20.20 -18.79 12.84
N ALA A 287 19.06 -18.12 13.02
CA ALA A 287 17.76 -18.58 12.54
C ALA A 287 17.68 -18.70 11.02
N CYS A 288 18.32 -17.78 10.29
CA CYS A 288 18.46 -17.82 8.84
C CYS A 288 19.41 -18.92 8.33
N ARG A 289 19.94 -19.76 9.22
CA ARG A 289 20.90 -20.84 8.94
C ARG A 289 22.23 -20.33 8.40
N TYR A 290 22.76 -19.27 9.01
CA TYR A 290 24.10 -18.77 8.71
C TYR A 290 25.15 -19.90 8.76
N PRO A 291 25.93 -20.11 7.68
CA PRO A 291 26.82 -21.26 7.58
C PRO A 291 27.97 -21.19 8.56
N GLU A 292 28.13 -22.27 9.31
CA GLU A 292 29.23 -22.48 10.25
C GLU A 292 30.62 -22.57 9.58
N TRP A 293 30.73 -22.67 8.25
CA TRP A 293 32.01 -22.70 7.50
C TRP A 293 32.35 -21.36 6.84
N PHE A 294 31.47 -20.36 6.99
CA PHE A 294 31.84 -18.95 6.92
C PHE A 294 32.52 -18.51 8.25
N ARG A 295 32.82 -19.49 9.13
CA ARG A 295 33.86 -19.45 10.17
C ARG A 295 35.24 -19.68 9.51
N PRO A 296 36.31 -19.12 10.07
CA PRO A 296 37.67 -19.27 9.54
C PRO A 296 38.18 -20.73 9.59
N LEU A 297 39.05 -21.06 8.62
CA LEU A 297 39.78 -22.32 8.49
C LEU A 297 40.68 -22.58 9.70
N ARG A 298 40.95 -23.87 10.00
CA ARG A 298 41.82 -24.32 11.09
C ARG A 298 43.23 -23.71 10.95
N LYS A 299 43.77 -23.18 12.05
CA LYS A 299 45.16 -22.73 12.14
C LYS A 299 46.07 -23.96 12.06
N GLU A 300 47.01 -23.91 11.12
CA GLU A 300 48.13 -24.83 10.89
C GLU A 300 47.82 -26.33 10.75
N VAL A 301 47.86 -26.78 9.51
CA VAL A 301 47.95 -28.22 9.21
C VAL A 301 49.42 -28.61 9.42
N THR A 302 49.76 -29.17 10.58
CA THR A 302 51.08 -29.79 10.78
C THR A 302 51.36 -30.82 9.67
N ALA A 303 52.63 -31.01 9.29
CA ALA A 303 53.02 -31.97 8.26
C ALA A 303 52.52 -33.40 8.56
N ALA A 304 52.29 -33.74 9.82
CA ALA A 304 51.65 -34.98 10.27
C ALA A 304 50.15 -35.04 9.90
N SER A 305 49.41 -33.95 10.08
CA SER A 305 47.98 -33.82 9.71
C SER A 305 47.76 -33.84 8.18
N LEU A 306 48.72 -33.29 7.42
CA LEU A 306 48.77 -33.41 5.95
C LEU A 306 49.04 -34.86 5.50
N ARG A 307 49.96 -35.56 6.18
CA ARG A 307 50.25 -36.98 5.91
C ARG A 307 49.05 -37.88 6.22
N SER A 308 48.37 -37.69 7.36
CA SER A 308 47.13 -38.41 7.67
C SER A 308 46.00 -38.12 6.68
N ARG A 309 45.90 -36.89 6.15
CA ARG A 309 44.95 -36.51 5.09
C ARG A 309 45.26 -37.12 3.72
N ASN A 310 46.53 -37.37 3.40
CA ASN A 310 46.93 -37.96 2.13
C ASN A 310 46.72 -39.48 2.11
N LEU A 311 46.81 -40.16 3.27
CA LEU A 311 46.41 -41.57 3.41
C LEU A 311 44.90 -41.76 3.34
N SER A 312 44.11 -40.84 3.91
CA SER A 312 42.66 -40.80 3.69
C SER A 312 42.35 -40.05 2.39
N LYS A 313 42.53 -40.68 1.23
CA LYS A 313 42.09 -40.11 -0.06
C LYS A 313 40.58 -39.81 -0.07
N ALA A 314 40.25 -38.64 0.42
CA ALA A 314 39.10 -37.83 0.08
C ALA A 314 39.48 -36.44 0.59
N LYS A 315 39.92 -35.55 -0.32
CA LYS A 315 39.85 -34.09 -0.09
C LYS A 315 38.56 -33.87 0.71
N PRO A 316 38.56 -33.26 1.92
CA PRO A 316 37.30 -32.98 2.59
C PRO A 316 36.51 -32.16 1.59
N LYS A 317 35.50 -32.77 0.96
CA LYS A 317 34.66 -32.10 -0.03
C LYS A 317 34.25 -30.82 0.68
N ILE A 318 34.30 -29.68 -0.02
CA ILE A 318 33.69 -28.43 0.42
C ILE A 318 32.17 -28.69 0.44
N LYS A 319 31.74 -29.58 1.34
CA LYS A 319 30.39 -29.80 1.86
C LYS A 319 30.17 -28.74 2.94
N ALA A 320 30.60 -27.52 2.62
CA ALA A 320 29.84 -26.31 2.87
C ALA A 320 28.46 -26.46 2.19
N ARG A 321 27.71 -27.48 2.64
CA ARG A 321 26.36 -27.89 2.27
C ARG A 321 25.78 -26.98 1.19
N GLU A 322 25.96 -27.38 -0.09
CA GLU A 322 25.02 -27.00 -1.15
C GLU A 322 23.65 -27.56 -0.75
N ARG A 323 23.04 -26.89 0.23
CA ARG A 323 21.68 -27.15 0.62
C ARG A 323 20.86 -26.55 -0.50
N LYS A 324 20.25 -27.43 -1.29
CA LYS A 324 19.16 -27.05 -2.19
C LYS A 324 18.17 -26.20 -1.39
N GLY A 325 17.92 -24.98 -1.84
CA GLY A 325 16.99 -24.05 -1.20
C GLY A 325 17.54 -22.64 -1.01
N LEU A 326 16.63 -21.76 -0.58
CA LEU A 326 16.89 -20.33 -0.40
C LEU A 326 17.96 -20.08 0.66
N ARG A 327 19.04 -19.40 0.28
CA ARG A 327 20.11 -18.94 1.18
C ARG A 327 19.70 -17.65 1.89
N LEU A 328 18.67 -17.74 2.73
CA LEU A 328 18.09 -16.60 3.43
C LEU A 328 19.14 -15.81 4.23
N TRP A 329 20.10 -16.48 4.86
CA TRP A 329 21.20 -15.83 5.60
C TRP A 329 21.98 -14.84 4.73
N ALA A 330 22.19 -15.16 3.45
CA ALA A 330 22.97 -14.33 2.55
C ALA A 330 22.19 -13.08 2.19
N ILE A 331 20.89 -13.23 1.88
CA ILE A 331 20.00 -12.09 1.60
C ILE A 331 19.88 -11.17 2.81
N VAL A 332 19.67 -11.73 4.01
CA VAL A 332 19.54 -10.94 5.25
C VAL A 332 20.84 -10.21 5.58
N SER A 333 21.99 -10.90 5.50
CA SER A 333 23.29 -10.27 5.76
C SER A 333 23.58 -9.19 4.73
N PHE A 334 23.32 -9.48 3.45
CA PHE A 334 23.56 -8.53 2.36
C PHE A 334 22.67 -7.29 2.47
N ALA A 335 21.42 -7.43 2.93
CA ALA A 335 20.52 -6.32 3.20
C ALA A 335 21.05 -5.37 4.29
N ILE A 336 21.64 -5.93 5.36
CA ILE A 336 22.23 -5.16 6.47
C ILE A 336 23.49 -4.41 6.04
N GLU A 337 24.28 -4.98 5.12
CA GLU A 337 25.53 -4.36 4.66
C GLU A 337 25.31 -3.30 3.57
N THR A 338 24.34 -3.49 2.67
CA THR A 338 24.18 -2.66 1.46
C THR A 338 22.99 -1.71 1.51
N GLY A 339 22.02 -1.96 2.40
CA GLY A 339 20.80 -1.17 2.49
C GLY A 339 19.91 -1.25 1.24
N LEU A 340 20.08 -2.23 0.36
CA LEU A 340 19.25 -2.37 -0.83
C LEU A 340 17.79 -2.72 -0.52
N ARG A 341 16.86 -2.29 -1.39
CA ARG A 341 15.46 -2.74 -1.29
C ARG A 341 15.40 -4.24 -1.62
N ARG A 342 14.50 -4.98 -0.97
CA ARG A 342 14.31 -6.41 -1.26
C ARG A 342 14.10 -6.71 -2.75
N GLY A 343 13.27 -5.92 -3.44
CA GLY A 343 13.04 -6.09 -4.88
C GLY A 343 14.32 -5.90 -5.70
N GLU A 344 15.13 -4.89 -5.36
CA GLU A 344 16.42 -4.63 -6.00
C GLU A 344 17.38 -5.80 -5.79
N MET A 345 17.50 -6.31 -4.55
CA MET A 345 18.36 -7.48 -4.25
C MET A 345 17.98 -8.73 -5.05
N LEU A 346 16.68 -8.99 -5.24
CA LEU A 346 16.22 -10.17 -5.98
C LEU A 346 16.34 -10.01 -7.50
N ALA A 347 16.45 -8.78 -7.99
CA ALA A 347 16.69 -8.46 -9.40
C ALA A 347 18.18 -8.24 -9.73
N LEU A 348 19.09 -8.36 -8.75
CA LEU A 348 20.53 -8.21 -8.98
C LEU A 348 21.08 -9.36 -9.84
N GLN A 349 21.74 -9.00 -10.93
CA GLN A 349 22.49 -9.90 -11.79
C GLN A 349 23.99 -9.78 -11.55
N TRP A 350 24.74 -10.83 -11.93
CA TRP A 350 26.21 -10.83 -11.81
C TRP A 350 26.87 -9.72 -12.63
N GLN A 351 26.26 -9.28 -13.73
CA GLN A 351 26.77 -8.18 -14.55
C GLN A 351 26.77 -6.81 -13.85
N HIS A 352 25.97 -6.65 -12.79
CA HIS A 352 25.92 -5.42 -12.00
C HIS A 352 27.07 -5.31 -11.00
N LEU A 353 27.85 -6.38 -10.79
CA LEU A 353 28.98 -6.42 -9.88
C LEU A 353 30.25 -6.00 -10.62
N HIS A 354 30.84 -4.91 -10.16
CA HIS A 354 32.08 -4.37 -10.70
C HIS A 354 33.18 -4.39 -9.63
N HIS A 355 34.40 -4.66 -10.07
CA HIS A 355 35.59 -4.66 -9.23
C HIS A 355 36.52 -3.53 -9.66
N THR A 356 37.05 -2.79 -8.68
CA THR A 356 38.08 -1.77 -8.83
C THR A 356 39.35 -2.21 -8.11
N LYS A 357 40.43 -1.44 -8.23
CA LYS A 357 41.67 -1.70 -7.49
C LYS A 357 41.46 -1.61 -5.97
N ASP A 358 40.55 -0.75 -5.54
CA ASP A 358 40.32 -0.42 -4.13
C ASP A 358 39.08 -1.08 -3.51
N GLY A 359 38.35 -1.92 -4.26
CA GLY A 359 37.19 -2.65 -3.73
C GLY A 359 36.21 -3.12 -4.81
N ALA A 360 34.95 -3.33 -4.42
CA ALA A 360 33.86 -3.65 -5.34
C ALA A 360 32.65 -2.73 -5.14
N TYR A 361 31.88 -2.54 -6.21
CA TYR A 361 30.63 -1.81 -6.17
C TYR A 361 29.56 -2.47 -7.03
N LEU A 362 28.30 -2.16 -6.71
CA LEU A 362 27.15 -2.52 -7.54
C LEU A 362 26.67 -1.31 -8.33
N LEU A 363 26.50 -1.49 -9.64
CA LEU A 363 25.81 -0.53 -10.51
C LEU A 363 24.37 -1.00 -10.69
N LEU A 364 23.40 -0.32 -10.06
CA LEU A 364 21.99 -0.69 -10.18
C LEU A 364 21.34 0.09 -11.32
N PRO A 365 20.93 -0.57 -12.43
CA PRO A 365 20.27 0.12 -13.52
C PRO A 365 18.88 0.64 -13.12
N ALA A 366 18.45 1.72 -13.77
CA ALA A 366 17.13 2.32 -13.57
C ALA A 366 15.96 1.32 -13.71
N ALA A 367 16.12 0.28 -14.53
CA ALA A 367 15.11 -0.75 -14.75
C ALA A 367 14.76 -1.57 -13.49
N ILE A 368 15.71 -1.77 -12.57
CA ILE A 368 15.50 -2.55 -11.35
C ILE A 368 15.24 -1.68 -10.11
N THR A 369 15.54 -0.38 -10.19
CA THR A 369 15.33 0.55 -9.08
C THR A 369 13.89 1.08 -9.08
N LYS A 370 13.31 1.21 -7.88
CA LYS A 370 11.94 1.71 -7.73
C LYS A 370 11.81 3.17 -8.21
N THR A 371 12.88 3.95 -8.05
CA THR A 371 12.98 5.37 -8.38
C THR A 371 13.31 5.61 -9.85
N GLN A 372 13.56 4.56 -10.65
CA GLN A 372 13.97 4.67 -12.04
C GLN A 372 15.25 5.50 -12.24
N THR A 373 16.08 5.53 -11.21
CA THR A 373 17.38 6.20 -11.20
C THR A 373 18.47 5.17 -11.05
N GLU A 374 19.49 5.31 -11.90
CA GLU A 374 20.72 4.53 -11.78
C GLU A 374 21.52 5.03 -10.57
N ARG A 375 22.15 4.10 -9.84
CA ARG A 375 23.00 4.46 -8.71
C ARG A 375 24.08 3.43 -8.43
N VAL A 376 25.16 3.91 -7.84
CA VAL A 376 26.29 3.12 -7.38
C VAL A 376 26.13 2.81 -5.89
N VAL A 377 26.32 1.54 -5.53
CA VAL A 377 26.33 1.08 -4.13
C VAL A 377 27.69 0.46 -3.83
N PRO A 378 28.54 1.10 -3.02
CA PRO A 378 29.82 0.52 -2.62
C PRO A 378 29.58 -0.72 -1.75
N LEU A 379 30.43 -1.73 -1.90
CA LEU A 379 30.35 -2.96 -1.14
C LEU A 379 31.35 -2.95 0.02
N SER A 380 30.89 -3.32 1.21
CA SER A 380 31.79 -3.66 2.31
C SER A 380 32.53 -4.96 2.01
N LEU A 381 33.69 -5.17 2.63
CA LEU A 381 34.43 -6.44 2.55
C LEU A 381 33.54 -7.63 2.92
N ARG A 382 32.60 -7.44 3.85
CA ARG A 382 31.63 -8.47 4.24
C ARG A 382 30.60 -8.73 3.15
N ALA A 383 30.09 -7.69 2.49
CA ALA A 383 29.18 -7.83 1.35
C ALA A 383 29.85 -8.59 0.20
N GLU A 384 31.10 -8.28 -0.13
CA GLU A 384 31.88 -9.01 -1.14
C GLU A 384 32.06 -10.48 -0.80
N ARG A 385 32.42 -10.79 0.46
CA ARG A 385 32.57 -12.17 0.93
C ARG A 385 31.24 -12.93 0.78
N ILE A 386 30.10 -12.31 1.08
CA ILE A 386 28.77 -12.92 0.90
C ILE A 386 28.52 -13.25 -0.58
N LEU A 387 28.82 -12.33 -1.49
CA LEU A 387 28.65 -12.54 -2.93
C LEU A 387 29.53 -13.69 -3.45
N LYS A 388 30.79 -13.78 -2.99
CA LYS A 388 31.71 -14.88 -3.35
C LYS A 388 31.20 -16.26 -2.95
N THR A 389 30.30 -16.36 -1.97
CA THR A 389 29.69 -17.65 -1.60
C THR A 389 28.51 -18.05 -2.48
N GLN A 390 27.89 -17.12 -3.22
CA GLN A 390 26.69 -17.44 -4.00
C GLN A 390 27.04 -18.27 -5.24
N PRO A 391 26.20 -19.26 -5.60
CA PRO A 391 26.46 -20.09 -6.77
C PRO A 391 26.19 -19.27 -8.03
N LYS A 392 27.09 -19.32 -9.00
CA LYS A 392 26.89 -18.73 -10.34
C LYS A 392 26.05 -19.66 -11.23
N ALA A 393 24.91 -20.12 -10.72
CA ALA A 393 24.02 -21.08 -11.40
C ALA A 393 22.94 -20.40 -12.27
N SER A 394 22.81 -19.08 -12.17
CA SER A 394 21.87 -18.25 -12.94
C SER A 394 22.45 -16.86 -13.11
N GLU A 395 21.86 -16.07 -14.01
CA GLU A 395 22.19 -14.65 -14.18
C GLU A 395 21.99 -13.84 -12.89
N LEU A 396 20.96 -14.19 -12.12
CA LEU A 396 20.65 -13.57 -10.83
C LEU A 396 21.61 -14.05 -9.73
N ILE A 397 22.05 -13.11 -8.89
CA ILE A 397 22.89 -13.37 -7.70
C ILE A 397 22.10 -14.14 -6.64
N PHE A 398 20.89 -13.67 -6.32
CA PHE A 398 19.98 -14.29 -5.36
C PHE A 398 18.76 -14.83 -6.11
N ASN A 399 18.96 -15.95 -6.82
CA ASN A 399 17.91 -16.63 -7.57
C ASN A 399 16.77 -17.13 -6.66
N SER A 400 15.83 -16.25 -6.36
CA SER A 400 14.71 -16.53 -5.49
C SER A 400 13.53 -15.60 -5.74
N ASN A 401 12.34 -16.05 -5.35
CA ASN A 401 11.12 -15.28 -5.52
C ASN A 401 10.75 -14.51 -4.24
N TYR A 402 9.98 -13.44 -4.42
CA TYR A 402 9.59 -12.54 -3.34
C TYR A 402 8.82 -13.23 -2.21
N GLU A 403 7.85 -14.09 -2.54
CA GLU A 403 7.00 -14.77 -1.56
C GLU A 403 7.75 -15.86 -0.77
N ALA A 404 8.74 -16.52 -1.38
CA ALA A 404 9.61 -17.49 -0.74
C ALA A 404 10.51 -16.80 0.29
N VAL A 405 11.11 -15.66 -0.06
CA VAL A 405 11.91 -14.86 0.87
C VAL A 405 11.05 -14.35 2.03
N LYS A 406 9.87 -13.82 1.75
CA LYS A 406 8.92 -13.34 2.76
C LYS A 406 8.50 -14.46 3.71
N THR A 407 8.16 -15.64 3.19
CA THR A 407 7.75 -16.80 3.99
C THR A 407 8.91 -17.34 4.82
N ALA A 408 10.10 -17.45 4.23
CA ALA A 408 11.29 -17.93 4.93
C ALA A 408 11.72 -16.95 6.04
N TYR A 409 11.67 -15.64 5.77
CA TYR A 409 11.96 -14.62 6.77
C TYR A 409 10.97 -14.65 7.93
N ARG A 410 9.66 -14.77 7.65
CA ARG A 410 8.64 -14.95 8.68
C ARG A 410 8.95 -16.15 9.59
N ARG A 411 9.22 -17.32 9.00
CA ARG A 411 9.60 -18.54 9.75
C ARG A 411 10.88 -18.36 10.58
N ALA A 412 11.85 -17.62 10.05
CA ALA A 412 13.08 -17.33 10.77
C ALA A 412 12.80 -16.47 12.01
N LYS A 413 11.95 -15.43 11.90
CA LYS A 413 11.55 -14.59 13.04
C LYS A 413 10.75 -15.34 14.09
N GLU A 414 9.79 -16.16 13.67
CA GLU A 414 8.98 -16.99 14.58
C GLU A 414 9.88 -17.88 15.44
N LYS A 415 10.95 -18.43 14.86
CA LYS A 415 11.91 -19.28 15.57
C LYS A 415 12.69 -18.55 16.67
N VAL A 416 12.96 -17.25 16.50
CA VAL A 416 13.69 -16.43 17.50
C VAL A 416 12.77 -15.51 18.28
N GLN A 417 11.45 -15.66 18.12
CA GLN A 417 10.42 -14.89 18.82
C GLN A 417 10.58 -13.36 18.64
N ILE A 418 11.17 -12.91 17.53
CA ILE A 418 11.30 -11.47 17.23
C ILE A 418 9.97 -10.94 16.70
N GLN A 419 9.37 -10.05 17.48
CA GLN A 419 8.17 -9.33 17.10
C GLN A 419 8.51 -8.05 16.31
N ASP A 420 7.58 -7.64 15.43
CA ASP A 420 7.62 -6.39 14.64
C ASP A 420 8.90 -6.05 13.83
N LEU A 421 9.84 -6.97 13.63
CA LEU A 421 10.95 -6.75 12.68
C LEU A 421 10.53 -7.09 11.25
N ARG A 422 10.52 -6.13 10.34
CA ARG A 422 10.24 -6.32 8.91
C ARG A 422 11.55 -6.39 8.15
N MET A 423 11.54 -7.07 7.01
CA MET A 423 12.74 -7.14 6.16
C MET A 423 13.18 -5.77 5.63
N HIS A 424 12.25 -4.80 5.54
CA HIS A 424 12.59 -3.43 5.20
C HIS A 424 13.37 -2.72 6.31
N ASP A 425 13.18 -3.12 7.56
CA ASP A 425 13.87 -2.54 8.72
C ASP A 425 15.37 -2.89 8.70
N LEU A 426 15.76 -3.98 8.01
CA LEU A 426 17.18 -4.26 7.74
C LEU A 426 17.84 -3.17 6.88
N ARG A 427 17.08 -2.57 5.94
CA ARG A 427 17.55 -1.42 5.17
C ARG A 427 17.56 -0.15 6.02
N HIS A 428 16.62 0.01 6.95
CA HIS A 428 16.68 1.08 7.94
C HIS A 428 17.96 0.97 8.78
N GLU A 429 18.24 -0.21 9.30
CA GLU A 429 19.46 -0.50 10.04
C GLU A 429 20.73 -0.21 9.22
N ALA A 430 20.81 -0.68 7.98
CA ALA A 430 21.94 -0.43 7.09
C ALA A 430 22.15 1.07 6.83
N THR A 431 21.06 1.81 6.56
CA THR A 431 21.13 3.25 6.29
C THR A 431 21.61 4.01 7.53
N SER A 432 21.08 3.68 8.70
CA SER A 432 21.53 4.31 9.94
C SER A 432 22.97 3.93 10.30
N ARG A 433 23.44 2.73 9.94
CA ARG A 433 24.86 2.36 10.07
C ARG A 433 25.77 3.18 9.17
N LEU A 434 25.30 3.61 8.00
CA LEU A 434 26.08 4.57 7.18
C LEU A 434 26.23 5.90 7.93
N TYR A 435 25.15 6.44 8.50
CA TYR A 435 25.23 7.65 9.31
C TYR A 435 26.11 7.52 10.56
N GLU A 436 26.13 6.34 11.18
CA GLU A 436 26.90 6.07 12.39
C GLU A 436 28.37 5.78 12.07
N ARG A 437 28.67 4.90 11.12
CA ARG A 437 30.01 4.31 10.94
C ARG A 437 30.84 4.97 9.84
N THR A 438 30.28 5.88 9.07
CA THR A 438 31.00 6.59 8.02
C THR A 438 30.86 8.10 8.17
N ASP A 439 31.82 8.83 7.61
CA ASP A 439 31.80 10.30 7.52
C ASP A 439 31.22 10.77 6.18
N LEU A 440 30.41 9.93 5.53
CA LEU A 440 29.73 10.29 4.29
C LEU A 440 28.73 11.41 4.54
N ARG A 441 28.67 12.34 3.58
CA ARG A 441 27.68 13.43 3.59
C ARG A 441 26.28 12.88 3.35
N GLU A 442 25.27 13.61 3.80
CA GLU A 442 23.87 13.19 3.65
C GLU A 442 23.48 12.97 2.19
N SER A 443 24.03 13.77 1.27
CA SER A 443 23.84 13.63 -0.18
C SER A 443 24.43 12.32 -0.70
N GLU A 444 25.60 11.91 -0.22
CA GLU A 444 26.28 10.66 -0.60
C GLU A 444 25.52 9.45 -0.07
N ILE A 445 25.08 9.49 1.19
CA ILE A 445 24.22 8.45 1.77
C ILE A 445 22.89 8.37 1.00
N GLY A 446 22.34 9.52 0.61
CA GLY A 446 21.16 9.62 -0.24
C GLY A 446 21.34 8.97 -1.61
N ALA A 447 22.49 9.20 -2.26
CA ALA A 447 22.84 8.62 -3.55
C ALA A 447 23.01 7.10 -3.47
N ILE A 448 23.69 6.59 -2.43
CA ILE A 448 23.86 5.13 -2.20
C ILE A 448 22.51 4.47 -1.94
N THR A 449 21.73 5.03 -1.02
CA THR A 449 20.46 4.42 -0.62
C THR A 449 19.37 4.61 -1.69
N GLY A 450 19.43 5.65 -2.51
CA GLY A 450 18.41 5.97 -3.51
C GLY A 450 17.17 6.62 -2.89
N HIS A 451 17.38 7.59 -2.00
CA HIS A 451 16.32 8.45 -1.43
C HIS A 451 16.30 9.80 -2.15
N GLU A 452 15.23 10.05 -2.92
CA GLU A 452 15.03 11.30 -3.68
C GLU A 452 14.65 12.49 -2.79
N ASP A 453 13.87 12.26 -1.73
CA ASP A 453 13.37 13.32 -0.84
C ASP A 453 14.10 13.32 0.52
N ASP A 454 14.54 14.50 0.94
CA ASP A 454 15.23 14.75 2.21
C ASP A 454 14.35 14.40 3.42
N ARG A 455 13.04 14.66 3.35
CA ARG A 455 12.11 14.27 4.44
C ARG A 455 12.06 12.77 4.63
N SER A 456 12.18 12.01 3.53
CA SER A 456 12.25 10.55 3.63
C SER A 456 13.56 10.08 4.26
N ARG A 457 14.65 10.84 4.10
CA ARG A 457 15.99 10.56 4.62
C ARG A 457 16.13 10.88 6.12
N ARG A 458 15.50 11.96 6.60
CA ARG A 458 15.48 12.35 8.04
C ARG A 458 14.88 11.30 8.98
N ARG A 459 14.18 10.28 8.47
CA ARG A 459 13.73 9.14 9.29
C ARG A 459 14.86 8.20 9.71
N TYR A 460 15.99 8.24 9.00
CA TYR A 460 17.14 7.36 9.26
C TYR A 460 18.21 8.02 10.14
N THR A 461 18.05 9.31 10.47
CA THR A 461 18.93 10.07 11.37
C THR A 461 18.65 9.79 12.85
N ASN A 462 17.93 8.71 13.17
CA ASN A 462 17.81 8.18 14.54
C ASN A 462 19.14 7.53 14.94
N ILE A 463 20.17 8.37 15.07
CA ILE A 463 21.49 8.02 15.56
C ILE A 463 21.34 7.64 17.04
N ARG A 464 21.90 6.49 17.43
CA ARG A 464 21.89 6.10 18.83
C ARG A 464 22.65 7.14 19.67
N ALA A 465 22.04 7.61 20.77
CA ALA A 465 22.60 8.67 21.61
C ALA A 465 24.05 8.39 22.06
N ALA A 466 24.36 7.15 22.42
CA ALA A 466 25.72 6.74 22.78
C ALA A 466 26.76 7.01 21.67
N HIS A 467 26.37 6.81 20.41
CA HIS A 467 27.23 7.07 19.26
C HIS A 467 27.40 8.57 18.99
N GLN A 468 26.33 9.34 19.18
CA GLN A 468 26.37 10.80 19.04
C GLN A 468 27.32 11.43 20.07
N VAL A 469 27.25 10.98 21.33
CA VAL A 469 28.16 11.41 22.41
C VAL A 469 29.60 11.05 22.07
N LYS A 470 29.87 9.82 21.62
CA LYS A 470 31.22 9.39 21.24
C LYS A 470 31.82 10.26 20.11
N ARG A 471 31.07 10.47 19.01
CA ARG A 471 31.52 11.33 17.90
C ARG A 471 31.75 12.78 18.36
N PHE A 472 30.87 13.31 19.20
CA PHE A 472 31.02 14.67 19.73
C PHE A 472 32.34 14.81 20.50
N HIS A 473 32.67 13.85 21.37
CA HIS A 473 33.95 13.85 22.08
C HIS A 473 35.16 13.63 21.16
N GLU A 474 35.07 12.75 20.15
CA GLU A 474 36.15 12.52 19.18
C GLU A 474 36.41 13.76 18.31
N SER A 475 35.38 14.54 17.95
CA SER A 475 35.53 15.78 17.18
C SER A 475 36.18 16.94 17.95
N ARG A 476 36.27 16.82 19.28
CA ARG A 476 36.81 17.83 20.20
C ARG A 476 38.22 17.47 20.69
N LYS A 477 38.75 16.31 20.30
CA LYS A 477 40.15 15.93 20.46
C LYS A 477 40.92 16.32 19.20
#